data_AF-A0A528AX61-F1
#
_entry.id   AF-A0A528AX61-F1
#
_cell.length_a   1.000
_cell.length_b   1.000
_cell.length_c   1.000
_cell.angle_alpha   90.00
_cell.angle_beta   90.00
_cell.angle_gamma   90.00
#
_symmetry.space_group_name_H-M   'P 1'
#
loop_
_entity.id
_entity.type
_entity.pdbx_description
1 polymer ?
#
loop_
_entity_poly.entity_id
_entity_poly.type
_entity_poly.pdbx_seq_one_letter_code
_entity_poly.pdbx_strand_id
1 'polypeptide(L)'
;ANLVGVVSNGSAVLGLGNIGPLASKPVMEGKAVLFKKFAGIDVFDIEIDAPDIERMVETISALEPTFGGINLEDIKAPECFEVEERLKARMAIPVFHDDQHGTAIIVAAAVL
;
A
#
# COMPACT_ATOMS: atom_id res chain seq x y z
N ALA A 1 -14.81 4.86 -8.38
CA ALA A 1 -15.27 3.67 -7.62
C ALA A 1 -14.93 3.87 -6.14
N ASN A 2 -15.65 3.24 -5.21
CA ASN A 2 -15.38 3.35 -3.75
C ASN A 2 -14.37 2.32 -3.22
N LEU A 3 -13.79 1.50 -4.11
CA LEU A 3 -12.94 0.38 -3.76
C LEU A 3 -11.46 0.77 -3.80
N VAL A 4 -10.70 0.50 -2.74
CA VAL A 4 -9.25 0.70 -2.66
C VAL A 4 -8.56 -0.64 -2.45
N GLY A 5 -7.42 -0.85 -3.11
CA GLY A 5 -6.54 -1.98 -2.84
C GLY A 5 -5.47 -1.58 -1.83
N VAL A 6 -5.43 -2.23 -0.66
CA VAL A 6 -4.31 -2.11 0.27
C VAL A 6 -3.32 -3.21 -0.10
N VAL A 7 -2.14 -2.83 -0.59
CA VAL A 7 -1.19 -3.76 -1.20
C VAL A 7 0.15 -3.74 -0.47
N SER A 8 0.65 -4.93 -0.12
CA SER A 8 1.94 -5.13 0.52
C SER A 8 2.63 -6.39 -0.01
N ASN A 9 3.96 -6.41 0.03
CA ASN A 9 4.74 -7.65 -0.11
C ASN A 9 5.26 -8.20 1.23
N GLY A 10 4.91 -7.56 2.35
CA GLY A 10 5.30 -7.97 3.69
C GLY A 10 6.79 -7.79 4.01
N SER A 11 7.49 -6.91 3.29
CA SER A 11 8.94 -6.71 3.45
C SER A 11 9.34 -5.76 4.58
N ALA A 12 8.40 -4.96 5.09
CA ALA A 12 8.64 -4.02 6.19
C ALA A 12 7.45 -3.92 7.15
N VAL A 13 6.90 -5.05 7.58
CA VAL A 13 5.68 -5.07 8.39
C VAL A 13 5.95 -4.52 9.78
N LEU A 14 5.38 -3.36 10.09
CA LEU A 14 5.50 -2.71 11.40
C LEU A 14 6.98 -2.64 11.86
N GLY A 15 7.27 -3.06 13.11
CA GLY A 15 8.63 -3.22 13.63
C GLY A 15 9.22 -4.62 13.43
N LEU A 16 8.53 -5.52 12.72
CA LEU A 16 8.93 -6.92 12.53
C LEU A 16 9.86 -7.09 11.32
N GLY A 17 9.86 -6.13 10.40
CA GLY A 17 10.66 -6.16 9.19
C GLY A 17 10.08 -7.13 8.16
N ASN A 18 10.96 -7.84 7.45
CA ASN A 18 10.54 -8.76 6.40
C ASN A 18 10.04 -10.09 6.99
N ILE A 19 8.73 -10.24 7.06
CA ILE A 19 8.05 -11.47 7.51
C ILE A 19 7.28 -12.17 6.37
N GLY A 20 7.30 -11.57 5.17
CA GLY A 20 6.67 -12.08 3.98
C GLY A 20 5.15 -11.82 3.90
N PRO A 21 4.56 -12.04 2.72
CA PRO A 21 3.18 -11.64 2.41
C PRO A 21 2.15 -12.36 3.29
N LEU A 22 2.30 -13.67 3.52
CA LEU A 22 1.32 -14.41 4.33
C LEU A 22 1.24 -13.89 5.77
N ALA A 23 2.38 -13.53 6.37
CA ALA A 23 2.43 -13.04 7.73
C ALA A 23 2.02 -11.56 7.86
N SER A 24 2.07 -10.78 6.77
CA SER A 24 1.59 -9.39 6.75
C SER A 24 0.06 -9.28 6.73
N LYS A 25 -0.64 -10.33 6.29
CA LYS A 25 -2.09 -10.34 6.06
C LYS A 25 -2.92 -9.76 7.23
N PRO A 26 -2.71 -10.15 8.50
CA PRO A 26 -3.51 -9.59 9.60
C PRO A 26 -3.37 -8.07 9.75
N VAL A 27 -2.23 -7.49 9.37
CA VAL A 27 -1.99 -6.05 9.41
C VAL A 27 -2.76 -5.35 8.30
N MET A 28 -2.74 -5.90 7.09
CA MET A 28 -3.47 -5.36 5.94
C MET A 28 -4.99 -5.45 6.11
N GLU A 29 -5.50 -6.56 6.66
CA GLU A 29 -6.91 -6.70 7.07
C GLU A 29 -7.29 -5.62 8.10
N GLY A 30 -6.39 -5.36 9.06
CA GLY A 30 -6.55 -4.27 10.02
C GLY A 30 -6.69 -2.91 9.34
N LYS A 31 -5.82 -2.58 8.38
CA LYS A 31 -5.90 -1.35 7.57
C LYS A 31 -7.22 -1.24 6.82
N ALA A 32 -7.68 -2.33 6.18
CA ALA A 32 -8.95 -2.36 5.48
C ALA A 32 -10.14 -2.01 6.40
N VAL A 33 -10.16 -2.55 7.62
CA VAL A 33 -11.18 -2.21 8.64
C VAL A 33 -11.14 -0.73 9.01
N LEU A 34 -9.95 -0.14 9.15
CA LEU A 34 -9.80 1.29 9.47
C LEU A 34 -10.37 2.18 8.35
N PHE A 35 -10.03 1.90 7.08
CA PHE A 35 -10.60 2.60 5.93
C PHE A 35 -12.13 2.56 5.94
N LYS A 36 -12.71 1.37 6.16
CA LYS A 36 -14.17 1.22 6.19
C LYS A 36 -14.80 1.96 7.37
N LYS A 37 -14.21 1.82 8.55
CA LYS A 37 -14.76 2.37 9.80
C LYS A 37 -14.74 3.89 9.84
N PHE A 38 -13.66 4.51 9.37
CA PHE A 38 -13.44 5.95 9.52
C PHE A 38 -13.79 6.77 8.27
N ALA A 39 -13.70 6.18 7.08
CA ALA A 39 -13.94 6.89 5.82
C ALA A 39 -15.07 6.28 4.97
N GLY A 40 -15.64 5.14 5.36
CA GLY A 40 -16.67 4.45 4.57
C GLY A 40 -16.17 3.83 3.26
N ILE A 41 -14.85 3.75 3.07
CA ILE A 41 -14.18 3.22 1.88
C ILE A 41 -14.20 1.69 1.92
N ASP A 42 -14.53 1.06 0.79
CA ASP A 42 -14.45 -0.39 0.65
C ASP A 42 -13.01 -0.78 0.31
N VAL A 43 -12.49 -1.82 0.95
CA VAL A 43 -11.09 -2.22 0.77
C VAL A 43 -10.97 -3.73 0.62
N PHE A 44 -10.08 -4.16 -0.26
CA PHE A 44 -9.48 -5.49 -0.22
C PHE A 44 -7.98 -5.36 0.06
N ASP A 45 -7.53 -6.15 1.03
CA ASP A 45 -6.12 -6.41 1.30
C ASP A 45 -5.55 -7.41 0.28
N ILE A 46 -4.36 -7.11 -0.23
CA ILE A 46 -3.70 -7.85 -1.31
C ILE A 46 -2.24 -8.05 -0.93
N GLU A 47 -1.91 -9.24 -0.44
CA GLU A 47 -0.53 -9.63 -0.14
C GLU A 47 0.11 -10.32 -1.35
N ILE A 48 1.15 -9.72 -1.91
CA ILE A 48 1.81 -10.20 -3.13
C ILE A 48 3.19 -10.78 -2.85
N ASP A 49 3.43 -11.99 -3.35
CA ASP A 49 4.78 -12.57 -3.38
C ASP A 49 5.56 -12.05 -4.60
N ALA A 50 5.98 -10.79 -4.48
CA ALA A 50 6.76 -10.06 -5.47
C ALA A 50 7.92 -9.32 -4.76
N PRO A 51 9.10 -9.95 -4.62
CA PRO A 51 10.20 -9.40 -3.86
C PRO A 51 10.98 -8.30 -4.61
N ASP A 52 10.92 -8.29 -5.94
CA ASP A 52 11.59 -7.32 -6.80
C ASP A 52 10.65 -6.20 -7.27
N ILE A 53 11.22 -5.02 -7.54
CA ILE A 53 10.49 -3.81 -7.92
C ILE A 53 9.68 -4.03 -9.20
N GLU A 54 10.28 -4.66 -10.22
CA GLU A 54 9.67 -4.82 -11.53
C GLU A 54 8.39 -5.67 -11.44
N ARG A 55 8.51 -6.87 -10.86
CA ARG A 55 7.38 -7.77 -10.64
C ARG A 55 6.31 -7.14 -9.76
N MET A 56 6.70 -6.37 -8.75
CA MET A 56 5.75 -5.67 -7.88
C MET A 56 4.95 -4.64 -8.67
N VAL A 57 5.63 -3.78 -9.44
CA VAL A 57 4.98 -2.76 -10.28
C VAL A 57 4.06 -3.39 -11.31
N GLU A 58 4.49 -4.46 -11.98
CA GLU A 58 3.67 -5.19 -12.94
C GLU A 58 2.43 -5.82 -12.29
N THR A 59 2.61 -6.49 -11.15
CA THR A 59 1.52 -7.15 -10.42
C THR A 59 0.48 -6.13 -9.97
N ILE A 60 0.91 -5.01 -9.38
CA ILE A 60 0.00 -3.98 -8.85
C ILE A 60 -0.71 -3.24 -9.99
N SER A 61 0.02 -2.83 -11.03
CA SER A 61 -0.59 -2.12 -12.16
C SER A 61 -1.58 -2.99 -12.94
N ALA A 62 -1.40 -4.31 -12.98
CA ALA A 62 -2.37 -5.22 -13.59
C ALA A 62 -3.73 -5.23 -12.86
N LEU A 63 -3.78 -4.83 -11.58
CA LEU A 63 -5.00 -4.76 -10.77
C LEU A 63 -5.78 -3.44 -10.96
N GLU A 64 -5.23 -2.47 -11.69
CA GLU A 64 -5.84 -1.14 -11.90
C GLU A 64 -7.33 -1.17 -12.29
N PRO A 65 -7.81 -2.04 -13.20
CA PRO A 65 -9.22 -2.02 -13.62
C PRO A 65 -10.22 -2.34 -12.48
N THR A 66 -9.77 -2.96 -11.40
CA THR A 66 -10.61 -3.33 -10.25
C THR A 66 -10.78 -2.16 -9.27
N PHE A 67 -9.73 -1.38 -9.05
CA PHE A 67 -9.65 -0.45 -7.94
C PHE A 67 -9.87 1.01 -8.38
N GLY A 68 -10.40 1.82 -7.45
CA GLY A 68 -10.45 3.28 -7.58
C GLY A 68 -9.21 3.99 -7.04
N GLY A 69 -8.34 3.28 -6.33
CA GLY A 69 -7.05 3.75 -5.84
C GLY A 69 -6.25 2.60 -5.20
N ILE A 70 -4.94 2.80 -5.09
CA ILE A 70 -4.01 1.85 -4.45
C ILE A 70 -3.34 2.53 -3.25
N ASN A 71 -3.40 1.84 -2.12
CA ASN A 71 -2.65 2.17 -0.91
C ASN A 71 -1.50 1.16 -0.76
N LEU A 72 -0.26 1.61 -0.96
CA LEU A 72 0.95 0.83 -0.70
C LEU A 72 1.25 0.85 0.79
N GLU A 73 1.59 -0.31 1.34
CA GLU A 73 1.74 -0.50 2.79
C GLU A 73 2.88 -1.48 3.10
N ASP A 74 3.68 -1.20 4.13
CA ASP A 74 4.70 -2.12 4.67
C ASP A 74 5.70 -2.65 3.62
N ILE A 75 6.11 -1.80 2.66
CA ILE A 75 7.13 -2.11 1.65
C ILE A 75 8.45 -1.46 2.08
N LYS A 76 9.54 -2.25 2.08
CA LYS A 76 10.85 -1.77 2.53
C LYS A 76 11.42 -0.65 1.66
N ALA A 77 12.18 0.23 2.31
CA ALA A 77 13.07 1.17 1.65
C ALA A 77 14.41 0.48 1.26
N PRO A 78 15.08 0.95 0.19
CA PRO A 78 14.69 2.05 -0.69
C PRO A 78 13.68 1.67 -1.79
N GLU A 79 13.30 0.40 -1.92
CA GLU A 79 12.49 -0.08 -3.04
C GLU A 79 11.09 0.56 -3.10
N CYS A 80 10.49 0.87 -1.95
CA CYS A 80 9.17 1.49 -1.87
C CYS A 80 9.06 2.84 -2.63
N PHE A 81 10.14 3.62 -2.70
CA PHE A 81 10.16 4.89 -3.43
C PHE A 81 10.01 4.68 -4.93
N GLU A 82 10.81 3.75 -5.49
CA GLU A 82 10.80 3.47 -6.91
C GLU A 82 9.51 2.76 -7.35
N VAL A 83 8.98 1.87 -6.50
CA VAL A 83 7.68 1.23 -6.73
C VAL A 83 6.57 2.28 -6.82
N GLU A 84 6.49 3.20 -5.84
CA GLU A 84 5.47 4.24 -5.84
C GLU A 84 5.60 5.17 -7.05
N GLU A 85 6.80 5.65 -7.36
CA GLU A 85 7.06 6.54 -8.51
C GLU A 85 6.60 5.90 -9.82
N ARG A 86 7.01 4.64 -10.07
CA ARG A 86 6.66 3.91 -11.29
C ARG A 86 5.17 3.64 -11.39
N LEU A 87 4.51 3.29 -10.28
CA LEU A 87 3.05 3.06 -10.27
C LEU A 87 2.28 4.35 -10.54
N LYS A 88 2.66 5.47 -9.90
CA LYS A 88 2.05 6.79 -10.16
C LYS A 88 2.22 7.25 -11.59
N ALA A 89 3.34 6.91 -12.24
CA ALA A 89 3.58 7.23 -13.64
C ALA A 89 2.78 6.34 -14.61
N ARG A 90 2.51 5.09 -14.23
CA ARG A 90 1.89 4.07 -15.10
C ARG A 90 0.37 4.02 -14.99
N MET A 91 -0.19 4.25 -13.80
CA MET A 91 -1.60 4.04 -13.51
C MET A 91 -2.40 5.34 -13.62
N ALA A 92 -3.67 5.24 -14.07
CA ALA A 92 -4.60 6.36 -14.15
C ALA A 92 -5.38 6.60 -12.84
N ILE A 93 -5.22 5.71 -11.84
CA ILE A 93 -5.81 5.84 -10.51
C ILE A 93 -4.78 6.33 -9.48
N PRO A 94 -5.20 6.98 -8.39
CA PRO A 94 -4.29 7.42 -7.34
C PRO A 94 -3.53 6.25 -6.70
N VAL A 95 -2.23 6.44 -6.51
CA VAL A 95 -1.35 5.54 -5.76
C VAL A 95 -0.71 6.34 -4.63
N PHE A 96 -0.78 5.81 -3.41
CA PHE A 96 -0.32 6.47 -2.19
C PHE A 96 0.39 5.47 -1.29
N HIS A 97 1.58 5.81 -0.80
CA HIS A 97 2.25 5.02 0.23
C HIS A 97 2.01 5.59 1.64
N ASP A 98 1.31 4.84 2.49
CA ASP A 98 0.85 5.35 3.80
C ASP A 98 2.01 5.58 4.78
N ASP A 99 2.93 4.62 4.90
CA ASP A 99 4.07 4.75 5.82
C ASP A 99 4.96 5.97 5.53
N GLN A 100 4.95 6.44 4.28
CA GLN A 100 5.71 7.62 3.84
C GLN A 100 4.88 8.89 4.03
N HIS A 101 3.84 9.05 3.20
CA HIS A 101 3.12 10.31 3.09
C HIS A 101 2.08 10.46 4.21
N GLY A 102 1.43 9.37 4.63
CA GLY A 102 0.47 9.39 5.74
C GLY A 102 1.16 9.81 7.04
N THR A 103 2.30 9.21 7.35
CA THR A 103 3.15 9.62 8.47
C THR A 103 3.56 11.08 8.37
N ALA A 104 4.07 11.51 7.20
CA ALA A 104 4.52 12.90 7.00
C ALA A 104 3.39 13.93 7.20
N ILE A 105 2.18 13.65 6.71
CA ILE A 105 1.01 14.52 6.84
C ILE A 105 0.66 14.71 8.32
N ILE A 106 0.58 13.63 9.10
CA ILE A 106 0.20 13.72 10.52
C ILE A 106 1.31 14.35 11.36
N VAL A 107 2.58 14.08 11.04
CA VAL A 107 3.71 14.76 11.69
C VAL A 107 3.68 16.26 11.41
N ALA A 108 3.47 16.67 10.16
CA ALA A 108 3.38 18.09 9.80
C ALA A 108 2.18 18.77 10.50
N ALA A 109 1.03 18.10 10.56
CA ALA A 109 -0.15 18.60 11.27
C ALA A 109 0.08 18.78 12.77
N ALA A 110 0.93 17.96 13.39
CA ALA A 110 1.29 18.10 14.81
C ALA A 110 2.28 19.24 15.09
N VAL A 111 3.04 19.67 14.08
CA VAL A 111 4.04 20.76 14.20
C VAL A 111 3.41 22.14 13.98
N LEU A 112 2.36 22.23 13.16
CA LEU A 112 1.61 23.47 12.88
C LEU A 112 0.64 23.84 14.00
#